data_AF-A0A183TLP6-F1
#
_entry.id   AF-A0A183TLP6-F1
#
_cell.length_a   1.000
_cell.length_b   1.000
_cell.length_c   1.000
_cell.angle_alpha   90.00
_cell.angle_beta   90.00
_cell.angle_gamma   90.00
#
_symmetry.space_group_name_H-M   'P 1'
#
loop_
_entity.id
_entity.type
_entity.pdbx_description
1 polymer ?
#
loop_
_entity_poly.entity_id
_entity_poly.type
_entity_poly.pdbx_seq_one_letter_code
_entity_poly.pdbx_strand_id
1 'polypeptide(L)'
;MEISPWVLARHYKDTLKTSLKKLKINPATWEDLARNQVAWRRTVKTGAAIYEANRIATAKTKRAARKSPAPQTNTANALPTCPRHQSKFRARISLVGHLRTEYKNNQTIPTLLRNPLPHPWHQFHFSQHHRDQIPILITCLLHQ
;
A
#
# COMPACT_ATOMS: atom_id res chain seq x y z
N MET A 1 2.31 13.02 -25.66
CA MET A 1 1.23 12.04 -25.90
C MET A 1 -0.03 12.59 -25.25
N GLU A 2 -0.91 13.22 -26.02
CA GLU A 2 -2.20 13.66 -25.51
C GLU A 2 -3.11 12.45 -25.33
N ILE A 3 -3.64 12.27 -24.12
CA ILE A 3 -4.57 11.18 -23.81
C ILE A 3 -5.94 11.62 -24.34
N SER A 4 -6.47 10.89 -25.32
CA SER A 4 -7.77 11.17 -25.92
C SER A 4 -8.88 11.24 -24.83
N PRO A 5 -9.81 12.22 -24.91
CA PRO A 5 -10.93 12.35 -23.97
C PRO A 5 -11.75 11.06 -23.78
N TRP A 6 -11.86 10.25 -24.84
CA TRP A 6 -12.53 8.94 -24.81
C TRP A 6 -11.84 7.92 -23.88
N VAL A 7 -10.51 7.98 -23.80
CA VAL A 7 -9.71 7.11 -22.94
C VAL A 7 -9.94 7.46 -21.48
N LEU A 8 -10.00 8.76 -21.15
CA LEU A 8 -10.31 9.24 -19.79
C LEU A 8 -11.72 8.83 -19.34
N ALA A 9 -12.73 8.99 -20.19
CA ALA A 9 -14.10 8.58 -19.89
C ALA A 9 -14.22 7.07 -19.61
N ARG A 10 -13.50 6.25 -20.39
CA ARG A 10 -13.45 4.79 -20.18
C ARG A 10 -12.80 4.44 -18.84
N HIS A 11 -11.64 5.02 -18.53
CA HIS A 11 -10.96 4.77 -17.27
C HIS A 11 -11.79 5.20 -16.06
N TYR A 12 -12.45 6.35 -16.13
CA TYR A 12 -13.35 6.81 -15.06
C TYR A 12 -14.48 5.81 -14.78
N LYS A 13 -15.15 5.34 -15.85
CA LYS A 13 -16.25 4.37 -15.74
C LYS A 13 -15.79 3.04 -15.12
N ASP A 14 -14.61 2.57 -15.49
CA ASP A 14 -14.06 1.33 -14.94
C ASP A 14 -13.69 1.49 -13.45
N THR A 15 -13.09 2.61 -13.06
CA THR A 15 -12.80 2.92 -11.65
C THR A 15 -14.10 3.00 -10.82
N LEU A 16 -15.15 3.62 -11.34
CA LEU A 16 -16.46 3.66 -10.68
C LEU A 16 -17.04 2.25 -10.46
N LYS A 17 -17.06 1.41 -11.50
CA LYS A 17 -17.54 0.01 -11.39
C LYS A 17 -16.76 -0.78 -10.35
N THR A 18 -15.44 -0.63 -10.30
CA THR A 18 -14.62 -1.33 -9.29
C THR A 18 -14.95 -0.86 -7.87
N SER A 19 -15.23 0.44 -7.69
CA SER A 19 -15.59 1.01 -6.38
C SER A 19 -16.96 0.50 -5.92
N LEU A 20 -17.96 0.48 -6.80
CA LEU A 20 -19.29 -0.07 -6.49
C LEU A 20 -19.23 -1.54 -6.05
N LYS A 21 -18.43 -2.36 -6.75
CA LYS A 21 -18.21 -3.77 -6.36
C LYS A 21 -17.60 -3.90 -4.97
N LYS A 22 -16.65 -3.03 -4.60
CA LYS A 22 -16.03 -3.01 -3.27
C LYS A 22 -17.02 -2.60 -2.17
N LEU A 23 -17.93 -1.69 -2.50
CA LEU A 23 -19.02 -1.25 -1.62
C LEU A 23 -20.21 -2.22 -1.58
N LYS A 24 -20.15 -3.37 -2.29
CA LYS A 24 -21.25 -4.34 -2.43
C LYS A 24 -22.52 -3.76 -3.08
N ILE A 25 -22.36 -2.75 -3.93
CA ILE A 25 -23.43 -2.16 -4.72
C ILE A 25 -23.42 -2.81 -6.10
N ASN A 26 -24.57 -3.29 -6.57
CA ASN A 26 -24.67 -3.92 -7.89
C ASN A 26 -24.46 -2.87 -9.01
N PRO A 27 -23.43 -3.02 -9.87
CA PRO A 27 -23.18 -2.10 -10.97
C PRO A 27 -24.23 -2.12 -12.09
N ALA A 28 -25.17 -3.05 -12.09
CA ALA A 28 -26.30 -3.06 -13.03
C ALA A 28 -27.50 -2.21 -12.52
N THR A 29 -27.59 -1.97 -11.21
CA THR A 29 -28.76 -1.28 -10.60
C THR A 29 -28.41 0.08 -9.99
N TRP A 30 -27.16 0.54 -10.12
CA TRP A 30 -26.71 1.79 -9.48
C TRP A 30 -27.35 3.05 -10.09
N GLU A 31 -27.69 3.05 -11.39
CA GLU A 31 -28.35 4.20 -12.04
C GLU A 31 -29.77 4.39 -11.52
N ASP A 32 -30.50 3.30 -11.31
CA ASP A 32 -31.84 3.33 -10.68
C ASP A 32 -31.75 3.81 -9.23
N LEU A 33 -30.78 3.29 -8.47
CA LEU A 33 -30.49 3.75 -7.11
C LEU A 33 -30.11 5.25 -7.07
N ALA A 34 -29.37 5.74 -8.06
CA ALA A 34 -28.94 7.13 -8.14
C ALA A 34 -30.11 8.10 -8.41
N ARG A 35 -31.18 7.66 -9.09
CA ARG A 35 -32.41 8.45 -9.24
C ARG A 35 -33.08 8.72 -7.90
N ASN A 36 -32.99 7.77 -6.95
CA ASN A 36 -33.43 7.96 -5.58
C ASN A 36 -32.26 8.42 -4.70
N GLN A 37 -32.02 9.74 -4.67
CA GLN A 37 -30.89 10.35 -3.96
C GLN A 37 -30.79 9.93 -2.48
N VAL A 38 -31.92 9.72 -1.80
CA VAL A 38 -31.95 9.30 -0.39
C VAL A 38 -31.51 7.83 -0.25
N ALA A 39 -32.04 6.95 -1.09
CA ALA A 39 -31.63 5.54 -1.12
C ALA A 39 -30.15 5.41 -1.52
N TRP A 40 -29.69 6.19 -2.50
CA TRP A 40 -28.30 6.27 -2.91
C TRP A 40 -27.36 6.58 -1.73
N ARG A 41 -27.60 7.69 -1.03
CA ARG A 41 -26.76 8.11 0.11
C ARG A 41 -26.72 7.04 1.21
N ARG A 42 -27.87 6.44 1.53
CA ARG A 42 -27.95 5.36 2.53
C ARG A 42 -27.14 4.14 2.10
N THR A 43 -27.31 3.66 0.87
CA THR A 43 -26.61 2.49 0.35
C THR A 43 -25.09 2.71 0.28
N VAL A 44 -24.64 3.87 -0.21
CA VAL A 44 -23.21 4.23 -0.25
C VAL A 44 -22.61 4.30 1.15
N LYS A 45 -23.29 4.94 2.11
CA LYS A 45 -22.81 5.04 3.50
C LYS A 45 -22.68 3.67 4.15
N THR A 46 -23.66 2.80 3.97
CA THR A 46 -23.62 1.42 4.47
C THR A 46 -22.48 0.62 3.82
N GLY A 47 -22.36 0.68 2.50
CA GLY A 47 -21.28 0.01 1.76
C GLY A 47 -19.90 0.47 2.19
N ALA A 48 -19.73 1.77 2.47
CA ALA A 48 -18.48 2.35 2.94
C ALA A 48 -18.11 1.86 4.35
N ALA A 49 -19.09 1.81 5.27
CA ALA A 49 -18.87 1.29 6.62
C ALA A 49 -18.43 -0.19 6.60
N ILE A 50 -19.08 -1.01 5.75
CA ILE A 50 -18.72 -2.42 5.57
C ILE A 50 -17.31 -2.57 4.99
N TYR A 51 -17.00 -1.80 3.94
CA TYR A 51 -15.68 -1.81 3.32
C TYR A 51 -14.58 -1.46 4.33
N GLU A 52 -14.81 -0.42 5.14
CA GLU A 52 -13.86 0.03 6.15
C GLU A 52 -13.64 -1.03 7.25
N ALA A 53 -14.72 -1.61 7.76
CA ALA A 53 -14.66 -2.68 8.75
C ALA A 53 -13.84 -3.88 8.22
N ASN A 54 -14.09 -4.31 6.98
CA ASN A 54 -13.35 -5.38 6.33
C ASN A 54 -11.87 -5.04 6.13
N ARG A 55 -11.55 -3.79 5.79
CA ARG A 55 -10.18 -3.31 5.63
C ARG A 55 -9.42 -3.38 6.95
N ILE A 56 -10.03 -2.91 8.05
CA ILE A 56 -9.45 -2.94 9.39
C ILE A 56 -9.26 -4.40 9.85
N ALA A 57 -10.27 -5.25 9.69
CA ALA A 57 -10.18 -6.66 10.05
C ALA A 57 -9.04 -7.36 9.30
N THR A 58 -8.94 -7.16 7.99
CA THR A 58 -7.86 -7.71 7.16
C THR A 58 -6.48 -7.21 7.62
N ALA A 59 -6.35 -5.92 7.96
CA ALA A 59 -5.11 -5.37 8.47
C ALA A 59 -4.72 -5.97 9.83
N LYS A 60 -5.70 -6.17 10.73
CA LYS A 60 -5.52 -6.84 12.02
C LYS A 60 -5.06 -8.29 11.84
N THR A 61 -5.70 -9.06 10.97
CA THR A 61 -5.31 -10.44 10.66
C THR A 61 -3.88 -10.50 10.12
N LYS A 62 -3.53 -9.63 9.16
CA LYS A 62 -2.16 -9.54 8.63
C LYS A 62 -1.13 -9.14 9.70
N ARG A 63 -1.52 -8.29 10.66
CA ARG A 63 -0.64 -7.91 11.78
C ARG A 63 -0.45 -9.10 12.74
N ALA A 64 -1.51 -9.82 13.06
CA ALA A 64 -1.45 -11.01 13.91
C ALA A 64 -0.56 -12.10 13.29
N ALA A 65 -0.73 -12.39 12.00
CA ALA A 65 0.09 -13.36 11.27
C ALA A 65 1.59 -12.98 11.18
N ARG A 66 1.93 -11.69 11.27
CA ARG A 66 3.34 -11.25 11.37
C ARG A 66 3.90 -11.31 12.79
N LYS A 67 3.02 -11.26 13.79
CA LYS A 67 3.39 -11.38 15.21
C LYS A 67 3.47 -12.84 15.67
N SER A 68 2.78 -13.77 15.00
CA SER A 68 2.92 -15.18 15.31
C SER A 68 4.37 -15.61 15.12
N PRO A 69 4.94 -16.39 16.07
CA PRO A 69 6.31 -16.88 15.94
C PRO A 69 6.50 -17.58 14.60
N ALA A 70 7.47 -17.14 13.82
CA ALA A 70 7.89 -17.90 12.65
C ALA A 70 8.56 -19.20 13.15
N PRO A 71 8.44 -20.32 12.42
CA PRO A 71 9.23 -21.51 12.70
C PRO A 71 10.71 -21.12 12.72
N GLN A 72 11.31 -21.12 13.91
CA GLN A 72 12.73 -20.87 14.06
C GLN A 72 13.47 -22.03 13.44
N THR A 73 13.98 -21.84 12.22
CA THR A 73 15.06 -22.67 11.70
C THR A 73 16.28 -22.34 12.55
N ASN A 74 16.49 -23.12 13.61
CA ASN A 74 17.63 -23.03 14.51
C ASN A 74 18.91 -23.42 13.77
N THR A 75 19.39 -22.54 12.89
CA THR A 75 20.81 -22.54 12.54
C THR A 75 21.53 -21.85 13.68
N ALA A 76 22.30 -22.65 14.43
CA ALA A 76 23.11 -22.36 15.62
C ALA A 76 23.29 -20.88 16.03
N ASN A 77 23.22 -20.64 17.34
CA ASN A 77 23.37 -19.36 18.08
C ASN A 77 24.71 -18.60 17.88
N ALA A 78 25.33 -18.69 16.71
CA ALA A 78 26.51 -17.95 16.34
C ALA A 78 26.14 -16.48 16.06
N LEU A 79 26.90 -15.58 16.65
CA LEU A 79 26.75 -14.15 16.46
C LEU A 79 26.96 -13.81 14.96
N PRO A 80 25.99 -13.16 14.29
CA PRO A 80 26.11 -12.82 12.88
C PRO A 80 27.37 -11.99 12.64
N THR A 81 28.22 -12.43 11.72
CA THR A 81 29.53 -11.81 11.47
C THR A 81 29.63 -11.36 10.02
N CYS A 82 30.23 -10.20 9.78
CA CYS A 82 30.57 -9.74 8.43
C CYS A 82 31.80 -10.50 7.93
N PRO A 83 31.73 -11.26 6.82
CA PRO A 83 32.89 -12.01 6.31
C PRO A 83 34.07 -11.10 5.92
N ARG A 84 33.77 -9.85 5.55
CA ARG A 84 34.76 -8.89 5.05
C ARG A 84 35.54 -8.19 6.15
N HIS A 85 34.86 -7.82 7.23
CA HIS A 85 35.42 -7.00 8.31
C HIS A 85 35.53 -7.75 9.64
N GLN A 86 35.16 -9.04 9.66
CA GLN A 86 35.07 -9.90 10.84
C GLN A 86 34.32 -9.27 12.03
N SER A 87 33.50 -8.25 11.75
CA SER A 87 32.76 -7.53 12.77
C SER A 87 31.55 -8.34 13.20
N LYS A 88 31.41 -8.49 14.52
CA LYS A 88 30.32 -9.22 15.16
C LYS A 88 29.13 -8.29 15.40
N PHE A 89 27.94 -8.68 14.95
CA PHE A 89 26.72 -7.88 15.08
C PHE A 89 25.75 -8.51 16.06
N ARG A 90 25.14 -7.70 16.92
CA ARG A 90 24.16 -8.16 17.93
C ARG A 90 22.88 -8.77 17.32
N ALA A 91 22.56 -8.43 16.08
CA ALA A 91 21.39 -8.96 15.37
C ALA A 91 21.67 -9.08 13.87
N ARG A 92 20.99 -10.02 13.20
CA ARG A 92 21.08 -10.22 11.75
C ARG A 92 20.66 -8.96 10.96
N ILE A 93 19.69 -8.20 11.48
CA ILE A 93 19.23 -6.95 10.85
C ILE A 93 20.36 -5.92 10.77
N SER A 94 21.17 -5.78 11.83
CA SER A 94 22.31 -4.87 11.86
C SER A 94 23.39 -5.28 10.86
N LEU A 95 23.68 -6.59 10.74
CA LEU A 95 24.60 -7.11 9.73
C LEU A 95 24.09 -6.84 8.31
N VAL A 96 22.81 -7.11 8.04
CA VAL A 96 22.20 -6.87 6.72
C VAL A 96 22.22 -5.38 6.37
N GLY A 97 21.95 -4.50 7.33
CA GLY A 97 22.06 -3.05 7.15
C GLY A 97 23.49 -2.63 6.81
N HIS A 98 24.47 -3.15 7.56
CA HIS A 98 25.89 -2.90 7.30
C HIS A 98 26.30 -3.35 5.89
N LEU A 99 25.98 -4.58 5.49
CA LEU A 99 26.30 -5.10 4.15
C LEU A 99 25.67 -4.28 3.02
N ARG A 100 24.44 -3.76 3.21
CA ARG A 100 23.77 -2.90 2.24
C ARG A 100 24.48 -1.56 2.06
N THR A 101 24.95 -0.97 3.16
CA THR A 101 25.72 0.29 3.14
C THR A 101 27.09 0.06 2.51
N GLU A 102 27.79 -0.99 2.91
CA GLU A 102 29.08 -1.40 2.34
C GLU A 102 28.99 -1.63 0.83
N TYR A 103 27.96 -2.34 0.36
CA TYR A 103 27.74 -2.58 -1.07
C TYR A 103 27.53 -1.27 -1.86
N LYS A 104 26.77 -0.32 -1.31
CA LYS A 104 26.56 1.00 -1.93
C LYS A 104 27.84 1.85 -1.96
N ASN A 105 28.62 1.82 -0.89
CA ASN A 105 29.88 2.55 -0.79
C ASN A 105 30.92 2.01 -1.77
N ASN A 106 31.00 0.69 -1.94
CA ASN A 106 31.90 0.06 -2.90
C ASN A 106 31.54 0.35 -4.37
N GLN A 107 30.29 0.70 -4.66
CA GLN A 107 29.84 1.10 -6.00
C GLN A 107 30.07 2.59 -6.31
N THR A 108 30.55 3.39 -5.36
CA THR A 108 30.62 4.86 -5.50
C THR A 108 32.03 5.39 -5.24
N ILE A 109 32.84 5.55 -6.29
CA ILE A 109 34.03 6.45 -6.32
C ILE A 109 33.53 7.91 -6.26
N PRO A 110 34.24 8.87 -5.60
CA PRO A 110 33.64 10.11 -5.10
C PRO A 110 33.23 11.04 -6.24
N THR A 111 31.93 11.21 -6.43
CA THR A 111 31.38 12.27 -7.28
C THR A 111 30.54 13.19 -6.40
N LEU A 112 31.08 14.37 -6.14
CA LEU A 112 30.52 15.50 -5.39
C LEU A 112 29.24 16.11 -6.02
N LEU A 113 28.39 15.33 -6.68
CA LEU A 113 27.17 15.81 -7.32
C LEU A 113 26.09 14.71 -7.32
N ARG A 114 25.27 14.62 -6.26
CA ARG A 114 23.89 14.14 -6.45
C ARG A 114 22.96 14.53 -5.31
N ASN A 115 21.82 15.10 -5.71
CA ASN A 115 20.68 15.45 -4.86
C ASN A 115 20.25 14.28 -3.93
N PRO A 116 19.73 14.59 -2.73
CA PRO A 116 19.29 13.57 -1.80
C PRO A 116 18.10 12.79 -2.38
N LEU A 117 18.31 11.48 -2.57
CA LEU A 117 17.25 10.55 -2.93
C LEU A 117 16.20 10.51 -1.81
N PRO A 118 14.89 10.48 -2.10
CA PRO A 118 13.88 10.49 -1.05
C PRO A 118 14.03 9.26 -0.15
N HIS A 119 14.08 9.51 1.14
CA HIS A 119 14.05 8.51 2.21
C HIS A 119 12.99 7.40 2.03
N PRO A 120 13.29 6.15 2.45
CA PRO A 120 12.46 4.96 2.22
C PRO A 120 11.01 5.05 2.75
N TRP A 121 10.78 5.88 3.77
CA TRP A 121 9.45 6.07 4.36
C TRP A 121 8.46 6.71 3.37
N HIS A 122 8.93 7.59 2.47
CA HIS A 122 8.05 8.19 1.46
C HIS A 122 7.57 7.17 0.42
N GLN A 123 8.34 6.11 0.15
CA GLN A 123 7.93 5.05 -0.79
C GLN A 123 6.84 4.14 -0.20
N PHE A 124 6.80 3.99 1.12
CA PHE A 124 5.76 3.24 1.83
C PHE A 124 4.44 4.00 1.86
N HIS A 125 4.47 5.31 2.14
CA HIS A 125 3.28 6.17 2.07
C HIS A 125 2.72 6.28 0.64
N PHE A 126 3.60 6.37 -0.37
CA PHE A 126 3.18 6.43 -1.78
C PHE A 126 2.53 5.12 -2.26
N SER A 127 3.03 3.95 -1.83
CA SER A 127 2.44 2.64 -2.18
C SER A 127 1.10 2.38 -1.48
N GLN A 128 0.91 2.90 -0.26
CA GLN A 128 -0.36 2.78 0.44
C GLN A 128 -1.43 3.66 -0.22
N HIS A 129 -1.10 4.91 -0.54
CA HIS A 129 -2.00 5.85 -1.20
C HIS A 129 -2.37 5.43 -2.63
N HIS A 130 -1.45 4.83 -3.40
CA HIS A 130 -1.73 4.46 -4.80
C HIS A 130 -2.51 3.14 -4.95
N ARG A 131 -2.58 2.30 -3.89
CA ARG A 131 -3.43 1.08 -3.86
C ARG A 131 -4.90 1.38 -3.57
N ASP A 132 -5.15 2.54 -2.98
CA ASP A 132 -6.47 2.98 -2.54
C ASP A 132 -6.85 4.25 -3.34
N GLN A 133 -7.28 4.12 -4.60
CA GLN A 133 -7.99 5.22 -5.31
C GLN A 133 -9.41 5.47 -4.75
N ILE A 134 -9.89 4.59 -3.87
CA ILE A 134 -11.23 4.63 -3.26
C ILE A 134 -11.48 5.84 -2.34
N PRO A 135 -10.52 6.35 -1.54
CA PRO A 135 -10.73 7.51 -0.67
C PRO A 135 -11.23 8.73 -1.45
N ILE A 136 -10.75 8.91 -2.69
CA ILE A 136 -11.11 10.05 -3.54
C ILE A 136 -12.58 9.96 -3.98
N LEU A 137 -13.09 8.76 -4.28
CA LEU A 137 -14.48 8.59 -4.70
C LEU A 137 -15.45 8.59 -3.52
N ILE A 138 -15.06 8.10 -2.34
CA ILE A 138 -15.92 8.16 -1.13
C ILE A 138 -16.09 9.61 -0.65
N THR A 139 -15.04 10.43 -0.69
CA THR A 139 -15.16 11.85 -0.33
C THR A 139 -16.01 12.63 -1.34
N CYS A 140 -15.90 12.35 -2.63
CA CYS A 140 -16.74 12.99 -3.66
C CYS A 140 -18.22 12.56 -3.63
N LEU A 141 -18.53 11.33 -3.20
CA LEU A 141 -19.91 10.81 -3.11
C LEU A 141 -20.65 11.19 -1.82
N LEU A 142 -19.93 11.56 -0.76
CA LEU A 142 -20.52 11.96 0.52
C LEU A 142 -20.76 13.48 0.65
N HIS A 143 -20.15 14.30 -0.21
CA HIS A 143 -20.22 15.78 -0.17
C HIS A 143 -21.21 16.41 -1.18
N GLN A 144 -22.15 15.63 -1.76
CA GLN A 144 -23.21 16.09 -2.68
C GLN A 144 -24.63 15.75 -2.20
#